data_AF-F3AUI4-F1
#
_entry.id   AF-F3AUI4-F1
#
_cell.length_a   1.000
_cell.length_b   1.000
_cell.length_c   1.000
_cell.angle_alpha   90.00
_cell.angle_beta   90.00
_cell.angle_gamma   90.00
#
_symmetry.space_group_name_H-M   'P 1'
#
loop_
_entity.id
_entity.type
_entity.pdbx_description
1 polymer ?
#
loop_
_entity_poly.entity_id
_entity_poly.type
_entity_poly.pdbx_seq_one_letter_code
_entity_poly.pdbx_strand_id
1 'polypeptide(L)'
;MDSLMDCVSLNREDIESTGYVLYSLTASLWCLWNTSSYAEAVLMAVNLGADTDTTAAITGSLAGIYYGVDGIPKEWLKELKNCKEITDICNRFYNQYK
;
A
#
# COMPACT_ATOMS: atom_id res chain seq x y z
N MET A 1 8.47 -7.75 -19.39
CA MET A 1 8.62 -6.74 -18.31
C MET A 1 10.09 -6.76 -18.00
N ASP A 2 10.82 -5.79 -18.53
CA ASP A 2 12.29 -5.78 -18.48
C ASP A 2 12.77 -4.89 -17.32
N SER A 3 11.89 -4.04 -16.79
CA SER A 3 12.08 -3.22 -15.59
C SER A 3 10.81 -3.13 -14.73
N LEU A 4 10.98 -2.93 -13.41
CA LEU A 4 9.88 -2.57 -12.50
C LEU A 4 9.22 -1.24 -12.89
N MET A 5 9.91 -0.36 -13.61
CA MET A 5 9.31 0.90 -14.10
C MET A 5 8.34 0.70 -15.25
N ASP A 6 8.38 -0.44 -15.94
CA ASP A 6 7.44 -0.68 -17.04
C ASP A 6 6.02 -0.86 -16.49
N CYS A 7 5.90 -1.44 -15.29
CA CYS A 7 4.59 -1.77 -14.72
C CYS A 7 3.77 -0.54 -14.35
N VAL A 8 4.40 0.59 -13.98
CA VAL A 8 3.66 1.79 -13.53
C VAL A 8 2.97 2.54 -14.68
N SER A 9 3.37 2.27 -15.92
CA SER A 9 2.80 2.88 -17.14
C SER A 9 1.77 1.99 -17.83
N LEU A 10 1.44 0.83 -17.26
CA LEU A 10 0.43 -0.08 -17.82
C LEU A 10 -0.98 0.49 -17.67
N ASN A 11 -1.90 0.04 -18.52
CA ASN A 11 -3.31 0.31 -18.32
C ASN A 11 -3.87 -0.56 -17.21
N ARG A 12 -5.00 -0.14 -16.64
CA ARG A 12 -5.66 -0.84 -15.53
C ARG A 12 -6.01 -2.29 -15.87
N GLU A 13 -6.37 -2.58 -17.11
CA GLU A 13 -6.76 -3.92 -17.57
C GLU A 13 -5.58 -4.90 -17.62
N ASP A 14 -4.35 -4.38 -17.71
CA ASP A 14 -3.13 -5.17 -17.79
C ASP A 14 -2.52 -5.46 -16.40
N ILE A 15 -3.15 -4.95 -15.34
CA ILE A 15 -2.70 -5.15 -13.96
C ILE A 15 -3.31 -6.42 -13.37
N GLU A 16 -2.44 -7.41 -13.18
CA GLU A 16 -2.73 -8.62 -12.42
C GLU A 16 -2.54 -8.37 -10.91
N SER A 17 -3.48 -8.85 -10.09
CA SER A 17 -3.47 -8.70 -8.62
C SER A 17 -3.72 -10.02 -7.90
N THR A 18 -3.26 -11.14 -8.47
CA THR A 18 -3.33 -12.45 -7.82
C THR A 18 -2.22 -12.62 -6.77
N GLY A 19 -2.24 -13.72 -6.00
CA GLY A 19 -1.25 -13.98 -4.96
C GLY A 19 0.15 -14.39 -5.42
N TYR A 20 0.46 -14.22 -6.72
CA TYR A 20 1.83 -14.33 -7.19
C TYR A 20 2.61 -13.06 -6.84
N VAL A 21 3.71 -13.22 -6.09
CA VAL A 21 4.49 -12.11 -5.52
C VAL A 21 4.84 -11.00 -6.53
N LEU A 22 5.15 -11.37 -7.78
CA LEU A 22 5.49 -10.38 -8.80
C LEU A 22 4.28 -9.49 -9.11
N TYR A 23 3.10 -10.08 -9.24
CA TYR A 23 1.85 -9.37 -9.53
C TYR A 23 1.42 -8.49 -8.35
N SER A 24 1.46 -9.00 -7.12
CA SER A 24 1.14 -8.19 -5.94
C SER A 24 2.07 -6.97 -5.81
N LEU A 25 3.37 -7.14 -6.11
CA LEU A 25 4.34 -6.04 -6.10
C LEU A 25 4.08 -5.03 -7.21
N THR A 26 3.92 -5.48 -8.46
CA THR A 26 3.67 -4.59 -9.61
C THR A 26 2.37 -3.82 -9.47
N ALA A 27 1.29 -4.50 -9.04
CA ALA A 27 0.00 -3.89 -8.76
C ALA A 27 0.12 -2.80 -7.68
N SER A 28 0.86 -3.08 -6.61
CA SER A 28 1.04 -2.12 -5.52
C SER A 28 1.82 -0.87 -5.94
N LEU A 29 2.88 -1.05 -6.74
CA LEU A 29 3.64 0.06 -7.31
C LEU A 29 2.81 0.88 -8.29
N TRP A 30 2.03 0.21 -9.14
CA TRP A 30 1.13 0.86 -10.09
C TRP A 30 0.07 1.69 -9.36
N CYS A 31 -0.56 1.17 -8.29
CA CYS A 31 -1.53 1.90 -7.49
C CYS A 31 -0.92 3.15 -6.84
N LEU A 32 0.27 3.02 -6.24
CA LEU A 32 0.94 4.17 -5.63
C LEU A 32 1.32 5.23 -6.67
N TRP A 33 1.80 4.82 -7.84
CA TRP A 33 2.24 5.73 -8.88
C TRP A 33 1.08 6.49 -9.54
N ASN A 34 -0.08 5.85 -9.67
CA ASN A 34 -1.24 6.41 -10.37
C ASN A 34 -2.26 7.09 -9.43
N THR A 35 -1.86 7.42 -8.20
CA THR A 35 -2.71 8.10 -7.21
C THR A 35 -1.98 9.24 -6.53
N SER A 36 -2.71 10.14 -5.87
CA SER A 36 -2.15 11.35 -5.26
C SER A 36 -2.40 11.46 -3.75
N SER A 37 -2.97 10.42 -3.14
CA SER A 37 -3.14 10.33 -1.69
C SER A 37 -3.06 8.89 -1.20
N TYR A 38 -2.81 8.71 0.11
CA TYR A 38 -2.85 7.41 0.77
C TYR A 38 -4.20 6.70 0.54
N ALA A 39 -5.29 7.44 0.69
CA ALA A 39 -6.63 6.90 0.57
C ALA A 39 -6.92 6.40 -0.86
N GLU A 40 -6.57 7.20 -1.86
CA GLU A 40 -6.71 6.81 -3.26
C GLU A 40 -5.86 5.57 -3.58
N ALA A 41 -4.59 5.53 -3.14
CA ALA A 41 -3.68 4.41 -3.38
C ALA A 41 -4.24 3.08 -2.84
N VAL A 42 -4.65 3.08 -1.56
CA VAL A 42 -5.16 1.88 -0.89
C VAL A 42 -6.52 1.47 -1.46
N LEU A 43 -7.43 2.41 -1.71
CA LEU A 43 -8.73 2.10 -2.32
C LEU A 43 -8.55 1.56 -3.74
N MET A 44 -7.61 2.10 -4.52
CA MET A 44 -7.30 1.60 -5.84
C MET A 44 -6.81 0.15 -5.77
N ALA A 45 -5.90 -0.16 -4.86
CA ALA A 45 -5.39 -1.52 -4.65
C ALA A 45 -6.49 -2.51 -4.23
N VAL A 46 -7.38 -2.13 -3.32
CA VAL A 46 -8.53 -2.96 -2.93
C VAL A 46 -9.46 -3.20 -4.11
N ASN A 47 -9.73 -2.17 -4.92
CA ASN A 47 -10.59 -2.27 -6.10
C ASN A 47 -9.93 -2.98 -7.30
N LEU A 48 -8.66 -3.39 -7.20
CA LEU A 48 -8.06 -4.29 -8.19
C LEU A 48 -8.72 -5.68 -8.17
N GLY A 49 -9.15 -6.13 -6.99
CA GLY A 49 -9.74 -7.46 -6.80
C GLY A 49 -8.69 -8.56 -6.65
N ALA A 50 -9.15 -9.81 -6.72
CA ALA A 50 -8.36 -11.04 -6.48
C ALA A 50 -7.71 -11.07 -5.09
N ASP A 51 -6.41 -10.84 -4.95
CA ASP A 51 -5.68 -10.86 -3.68
C ASP A 51 -5.61 -9.45 -3.08
N THR A 52 -6.77 -8.98 -2.64
CA THR A 52 -6.97 -7.59 -2.21
C THR A 52 -6.27 -7.24 -0.91
N ASP A 53 -6.21 -8.16 0.05
CA ASP A 53 -5.59 -7.92 1.36
C ASP A 53 -4.08 -7.81 1.23
N THR A 54 -3.44 -8.71 0.47
CA THR A 54 -2.00 -8.65 0.21
C THR A 54 -1.62 -7.40 -0.55
N THR A 55 -2.32 -7.10 -1.66
CA THR A 55 -2.01 -5.95 -2.52
C THR A 55 -2.25 -4.62 -1.78
N ALA A 56 -3.34 -4.50 -1.01
CA ALA A 56 -3.62 -3.31 -0.23
C ALA A 56 -2.64 -3.13 0.95
N ALA A 57 -2.19 -4.22 1.58
CA ALA A 57 -1.20 -4.15 2.67
C ALA A 57 0.17 -3.68 2.16
N ILE A 58 0.63 -4.17 1.00
CA ILE A 58 1.88 -3.71 0.37
C ILE A 58 1.73 -2.25 -0.06
N THR A 59 0.66 -1.91 -0.78
CA THR A 59 0.38 -0.54 -1.24
C THR A 59 0.31 0.44 -0.06
N GLY A 60 -0.42 0.09 1.00
CA GLY A 60 -0.56 0.92 2.21
C GLY A 60 0.76 1.11 2.94
N SER A 61 1.64 0.12 2.96
CA SER A 61 2.98 0.26 3.55
C SER A 61 3.85 1.25 2.77
N LEU A 62 3.87 1.15 1.44
CA LEU A 62 4.61 2.06 0.56
C LEU A 62 4.03 3.48 0.61
N ALA A 63 2.71 3.61 0.52
CA ALA A 63 2.00 4.87 0.64
C ALA A 63 2.21 5.52 2.01
N GLY A 64 2.26 4.74 3.09
CA GLY A 64 2.54 5.23 4.44
C GLY A 64 3.94 5.81 4.60
N ILE A 65 4.94 5.25 3.91
CA ILE A 65 6.29 5.83 3.86
C ILE A 65 6.28 7.15 3.08
N TYR A 66 5.56 7.21 1.97
CA TYR A 66 5.57 8.37 1.07
C TYR A 66 4.74 9.56 1.59
N TYR A 67 3.49 9.30 2.02
CA TYR A 67 2.56 10.33 2.50
C TYR A 67 2.66 10.58 4.01
N GLY A 68 3.38 9.72 4.75
CA GLY A 68 3.47 9.77 6.20
C GLY A 68 2.19 9.31 6.91
N VAL A 69 2.29 9.13 8.23
CA VAL A 69 1.16 8.72 9.09
C VAL A 69 0.02 9.74 9.06
N ASP A 70 0.35 11.03 8.95
CA ASP A 70 -0.63 12.13 8.87
C ASP A 70 -1.42 12.11 7.56
N GLY A 71 -0.93 11.42 6.53
CA GLY A 71 -1.63 11.21 5.25
C GLY A 71 -2.72 10.14 5.31
N ILE A 72 -2.77 9.33 6.37
CA ILE A 72 -3.77 8.27 6.53
C ILE A 72 -5.10 8.88 7.01
N PRO A 73 -6.26 8.53 6.41
CA PRO A 73 -7.55 8.97 6.90
C PRO A 73 -7.75 8.63 8.39
N LYS A 74 -8.09 9.64 9.20
CA LYS A 74 -8.18 9.50 10.66
C LYS A 74 -9.29 8.52 11.07
N GLU A 75 -10.36 8.48 10.30
CA GLU A 75 -11.45 7.52 10.43
C GLU A 75 -10.97 6.08 10.26
N TRP A 76 -10.03 5.80 9.35
CA TRP A 76 -9.50 4.45 9.17
C TRP A 76 -8.64 4.03 10.37
N LEU A 77 -7.82 4.95 10.88
CA LEU A 77 -7.03 4.70 12.09
C LEU A 77 -7.90 4.46 13.33
N LYS A 78 -9.06 5.12 13.43
CA LYS A 78 -10.01 4.90 14.54
C LYS A 78 -10.64 3.50 14.51
N GLU A 79 -10.91 2.99 13.32
CA GLU A 79 -11.49 1.65 13.13
C GLU A 79 -10.42 0.54 13.11
N LEU A 80 -9.14 0.90 12.97
CA LEU A 80 -8.04 -0.07 12.92
C LEU A 80 -7.90 -0.81 14.25
N LYS A 81 -8.16 -2.11 14.22
CA LYS A 81 -7.97 -2.99 15.37
C LYS A 81 -6.52 -2.92 15.87
N ASN A 82 -6.37 -2.77 17.19
CA ASN A 82 -5.07 -2.70 17.86
C ASN A 82 -4.18 -1.53 17.40
N CYS A 83 -4.75 -0.44 16.87
CA CYS A 83 -3.99 0.73 16.38
C CYS A 83 -2.95 1.24 17.40
N LYS A 84 -3.30 1.30 18.69
CA LYS A 84 -2.39 1.71 19.77
C LYS A 84 -1.19 0.76 19.90
N GLU A 85 -1.44 -0.55 19.96
CA GLU A 85 -0.38 -1.57 20.10
C GLU A 85 0.57 -1.56 18.89
N ILE A 86 0.02 -1.46 17.68
CA ILE A 86 0.81 -1.35 16.44
C ILE A 86 1.71 -0.11 16.50
N THR A 87 1.15 1.03 16.90
CA THR A 87 1.90 2.30 17.04
C THR A 87 3.02 2.16 18.08
N ASP A 88 2.75 1.51 19.21
CA ASP A 88 3.74 1.27 20.26
C ASP A 88 4.89 0.36 19.76
N ILE A 89 4.58 -0.68 18.97
CA ILE A 89 5.59 -1.54 18.34
C ILE A 89 6.44 -0.74 17.36
N CYS A 90 5.84 0.06 16.48
CA CYS A 90 6.56 0.92 15.54
C CYS A 90 7.49 1.90 16.26
N ASN A 91 7.02 2.54 17.33
CA ASN A 91 7.83 3.47 18.12
C ASN A 91 9.01 2.78 18.82
N ARG A 92 8.80 1.58 19.36
CA ARG A 92 9.89 0.78 19.96
C ARG A 92 10.94 0.41 18.93
N PHE A 93 10.52 -0.03 17.75
CA PHE A 93 11.44 -0.33 16.64
C PHE A 93 12.22 0.91 16.21
N TYR A 94 11.54 2.03 15.98
CA TYR A 94 12.19 3.28 15.58
C TYR A 94 13.22 3.76 16.62
N ASN A 95 12.87 3.75 17.91
CA ASN A 95 13.77 4.18 18.99
C ASN A 95 14.95 3.24 19.21
N GLN A 96 14.89 1.96 18.79
CA GLN A 96 16.00 1.03 18.88
C GLN A 96 17.13 1.36 17.88
N TYR A 97 16.79 1.95 16.74
CA TYR A 97 17.73 2.23 15.64
C TYR A 97 17.96 3.73 15.40
N LYS A 98 17.48 4.57 16.31
CA LYS A 98 17.78 6.01 16.37
C LYS A 98 19.01 6.26 17.23
#